data_AF-A0A3B0YB52-F1
#
_entry.id   AF-A0A3B0YB52-F1
#
_cell.length_a   1.000
_cell.length_b   1.000
_cell.length_c   1.000
_cell.angle_alpha   90.00
_cell.angle_beta   90.00
_cell.angle_gamma   90.00
#
_symmetry.space_group_name_H-M   'P 1'
#
loop_
_entity.id
_entity.type
_entity.pdbx_description
1 polymer ?
#
loop_
_entity_poly.entity_id
_entity_poly.type
_entity_poly.pdbx_seq_one_letter_code
_entity_poly.pdbx_strand_id
1 'polypeptide(L)'
;MLDEGHTLSDVLSFCAEQGAEQVCSAVLVEKNHGRKVPQKADFTGLHVADRYVFGFGMDYKGYHRNLACIYAVNQAIDLAADLVTDQVTDQVTDQAQSQTTVSGEAV
;
A
#
# COMPACT_ATOMS: atom_id res chain seq x y z
N MET A 1 7.39 -7.17 -1.21
CA MET A 1 6.29 -7.88 -1.88
C MET A 1 6.39 -7.59 -3.37
N LEU A 2 5.97 -8.52 -4.22
CA LEU A 2 5.84 -8.31 -5.67
C LEU A 2 4.36 -8.21 -6.03
N ASP A 3 3.97 -7.03 -6.52
CA ASP A 3 2.63 -6.71 -7.01
C ASP A 3 2.69 -6.59 -8.54
N GLU A 4 2.67 -5.38 -9.09
CA GLU A 4 2.74 -5.13 -10.53
C GLU A 4 4.13 -5.32 -11.13
N GLY A 5 5.19 -5.10 -10.33
CA GLY A 5 6.58 -5.38 -10.71
C GLY A 5 7.40 -4.19 -11.22
N HIS A 6 6.79 -3.01 -11.40
CA HIS A 6 7.51 -1.79 -11.84
C HIS A 6 8.67 -1.42 -10.91
N THR A 7 8.41 -1.31 -9.61
CA THR A 7 9.46 -0.97 -8.63
C THR A 7 10.62 -1.96 -8.63
N LEU A 8 10.33 -3.27 -8.74
CA LEU A 8 11.39 -4.27 -8.80
C LEU A 8 12.20 -4.12 -10.08
N SER A 9 11.54 -3.91 -11.22
CA SER A 9 12.19 -3.68 -12.51
C SER A 9 13.16 -2.50 -12.44
N ASP A 10 12.72 -1.37 -11.87
CA ASP A 10 13.54 -0.17 -11.78
C ASP A 10 14.76 -0.36 -10.87
N VAL A 11 14.58 -1.05 -9.73
CA VAL A 11 15.68 -1.37 -8.81
C VAL A 11 16.69 -2.29 -9.48
N LEU A 12 16.24 -3.32 -10.21
CA LEU A 12 17.13 -4.24 -10.92
C LEU A 12 17.92 -3.53 -12.02
N SER A 13 17.25 -2.69 -12.81
CA SER A 13 17.89 -1.86 -13.83
C SER A 13 18.94 -0.93 -13.22
N PHE A 14 18.58 -0.23 -12.14
CA PHE A 14 19.51 0.64 -11.43
C PHE A 14 20.75 -0.13 -10.94
N CYS A 15 20.58 -1.29 -10.31
CA CYS A 15 21.72 -2.10 -9.85
C CYS A 15 22.63 -2.53 -11.02
N ALA A 16 22.06 -2.89 -12.17
CA ALA A 16 22.83 -3.24 -13.36
C ALA A 16 23.59 -2.03 -13.92
N GLU A 17 22.96 -0.85 -13.99
CA GLU A 17 23.59 0.40 -14.43
C GLU A 17 24.74 0.83 -13.52
N GLN A 18 24.66 0.52 -12.23
CA GLN A 18 25.74 0.76 -11.26
C GLN A 18 26.92 -0.22 -11.40
N GLY A 19 26.91 -1.14 -12.37
CA GLY A 19 28.01 -2.05 -12.68
C GLY A 19 28.06 -3.30 -11.79
N ALA A 20 26.92 -3.72 -11.22
CA ALA A 20 26.85 -4.98 -10.49
C ALA A 20 27.18 -6.16 -11.43
N GLU A 21 28.08 -7.05 -10.99
CA GLU A 21 28.44 -8.27 -11.74
C GLU A 21 27.24 -9.23 -11.88
N GLN A 22 26.42 -9.32 -10.83
CA GLN A 22 25.19 -10.09 -10.81
C GLN A 22 24.18 -9.42 -9.87
N VAL A 23 22.91 -9.40 -10.28
CA VAL A 23 21.79 -8.94 -9.45
C VAL A 23 20.80 -10.08 -9.31
N CYS A 24 20.46 -10.43 -8.08
CA CYS A 24 19.46 -11.43 -7.75
C CYS A 24 18.36 -10.80 -6.89
N SER A 25 17.12 -11.21 -7.10
CA SER A 25 15.94 -10.70 -6.42
C SER A 25 15.24 -11.77 -5.63
N ALA A 26 14.86 -11.44 -4.39
CA ALA A 26 14.06 -12.30 -3.54
C ALA A 26 12.86 -11.52 -3.01
N VAL A 27 11.66 -12.11 -3.11
CA VAL A 27 10.43 -11.54 -2.58
C VAL A 27 9.74 -12.54 -1.67
N LEU A 28 9.30 -12.08 -0.50
CA LEU A 28 8.58 -12.93 0.42
C LEU A 28 7.21 -13.36 -0.14
N VAL A 29 6.52 -12.43 -0.79
CA VAL A 29 5.16 -12.61 -1.30
C VAL A 29 5.09 -12.11 -2.74
N GLU A 30 4.49 -12.89 -3.61
CA GLU A 30 4.11 -12.54 -4.98
C GLU A 30 2.60 -12.68 -5.17
N LYS A 31 1.92 -11.61 -5.60
CA LYS A 31 0.48 -11.65 -5.89
C LYS A 31 0.21 -12.29 -7.24
N ASN A 32 -0.86 -13.07 -7.35
CA ASN A 32 -1.33 -13.67 -8.59
C ASN A 32 -2.44 -12.82 -9.22
N HIS A 33 -2.07 -11.94 -10.17
CA HIS A 33 -2.99 -11.20 -11.03
C HIS A 33 -2.38 -10.91 -12.40
N GLY A 34 -3.21 -10.51 -13.36
CA GLY A 34 -2.79 -10.19 -14.74
C GLY A 34 -2.12 -8.82 -14.92
N ARG A 35 -2.20 -7.93 -13.93
CA ARG A 35 -1.57 -6.59 -13.95
C ARG A 35 -0.06 -6.64 -13.66
N LYS A 36 0.73 -7.37 -14.46
CA LYS A 36 2.17 -7.50 -14.23
C LYS A 36 2.97 -7.02 -15.43
N VAL A 37 4.03 -6.26 -15.17
CA VAL A 37 5.15 -6.20 -16.12
C VAL A 37 5.80 -7.59 -16.23
N PRO A 38 6.51 -7.91 -17.32
CA PRO A 38 7.17 -9.21 -17.48
C PRO A 38 8.29 -9.50 -16.45
N GLN A 39 8.50 -8.64 -15.45
CA GLN A 39 9.48 -8.82 -14.38
C GLN A 39 9.01 -9.84 -13.34
N LYS A 40 9.85 -10.84 -13.08
CA LYS A 40 9.68 -11.80 -11.98
C LYS A 40 10.83 -11.66 -10.98
N ALA A 41 10.59 -12.10 -9.75
CA ALA A 41 11.67 -12.31 -8.80
C ALA A 41 12.38 -13.64 -9.09
N ASP A 42 13.67 -13.74 -8.79
CA ASP A 42 14.42 -14.99 -8.91
C ASP A 42 14.00 -15.99 -7.84
N PHE A 43 13.65 -15.50 -6.65
CA PHE A 43 13.20 -16.29 -5.52
C PHE A 43 11.89 -15.74 -4.96
N THR A 44 10.85 -16.58 -4.91
CA THR A 44 9.54 -16.24 -4.31
C THR A 44 9.27 -17.15 -3.12
N GLY A 45 8.96 -16.56 -1.96
CA GLY A 45 8.61 -17.30 -0.75
C GLY A 45 7.19 -17.90 -0.77
N LEU A 46 6.19 -17.07 -1.12
CA LEU A 46 4.79 -17.46 -1.17
C LEU A 46 4.05 -16.76 -2.31
N HIS A 47 3.21 -17.50 -3.02
CA HIS A 47 2.24 -16.94 -3.95
C HIS A 47 0.89 -16.74 -3.25
N VAL A 48 0.30 -15.55 -3.40
CA VAL A 48 -0.99 -15.20 -2.79
C VAL A 48 -2.00 -14.73 -3.83
N ALA A 49 -3.28 -14.82 -3.50
CA ALA A 49 -4.35 -14.21 -4.30
C ALA A 49 -4.20 -12.68 -4.35
N ASP A 50 -4.85 -12.04 -5.32
CA ASP A 50 -4.90 -10.57 -5.46
C ASP A 50 -5.76 -9.94 -4.35
N ARG A 51 -5.21 -9.91 -3.13
CA ARG A 51 -5.80 -9.34 -1.92
C ARG A 51 -4.80 -8.43 -1.25
N TYR A 52 -5.31 -7.47 -0.48
CA TYR A 52 -4.46 -6.68 0.40
C TYR A 52 -3.93 -7.58 1.52
N VAL A 53 -2.61 -7.74 1.59
CA VAL A 53 -1.92 -8.54 2.60
C VAL A 53 -1.02 -7.65 3.45
N PHE A 54 -0.91 -7.97 4.74
CA PHE A 54 -0.14 -7.22 5.72
C PHE A 54 0.47 -8.15 6.78
N GLY A 55 1.31 -7.62 7.66
CA GLY A 55 2.10 -8.41 8.60
C GLY A 55 3.46 -8.78 8.02
N PHE A 56 4.35 -9.29 8.88
CA PHE A 56 5.71 -9.69 8.50
C PHE A 56 6.47 -8.59 7.72
N GLY A 57 6.44 -7.36 8.23
CA GLY A 57 7.06 -6.17 7.66
C GLY A 57 6.14 -5.35 6.74
N MET A 58 5.09 -5.96 6.17
CA MET A 58 4.09 -5.27 5.35
C MET A 58 3.07 -4.56 6.25
N ASP A 59 2.67 -3.35 5.88
CA ASP A 59 1.70 -2.57 6.65
C ASP A 59 0.28 -2.67 6.11
N TYR A 60 -0.67 -2.29 6.97
CA TYR A 60 -2.01 -1.84 6.59
C TYR A 60 -2.22 -0.46 7.21
N LYS A 61 -2.34 0.58 6.38
CA LYS A 61 -2.48 1.99 6.81
C LYS A 61 -1.40 2.40 7.84
N GLY A 62 -0.16 1.92 7.67
CA GLY A 62 0.96 2.18 8.59
C GLY A 62 1.05 1.27 9.82
N TYR A 63 0.05 0.42 10.10
CA TYR A 63 0.02 -0.49 11.25
C TYR A 63 0.46 -1.92 10.89
N HIS A 64 0.58 -2.77 11.91
CA HIS A 64 0.69 -4.23 11.80
C HIS A 64 1.96 -4.81 11.17
N ARG A 65 3.00 -4.00 10.91
CA ARG A 65 4.29 -4.50 10.38
C ARG A 65 4.93 -5.58 11.25
N ASN A 66 4.73 -5.54 12.57
CA ASN A 66 5.37 -6.44 13.54
C ASN A 66 4.62 -7.76 13.79
N LEU A 67 3.52 -8.03 13.09
CA LEU A 67 2.81 -9.30 13.23
C LEU A 67 3.67 -10.46 12.73
N ALA A 68 3.63 -11.59 13.46
CA ALA A 68 4.45 -12.77 13.17
C ALA A 68 4.00 -13.56 11.93
N CYS A 69 2.81 -13.27 11.39
CA CYS A 69 2.22 -13.95 10.24
C CYS A 69 1.80 -12.95 9.17
N ILE A 70 1.57 -13.47 7.96
CA ILE A 70 0.95 -12.74 6.85
C ILE A 70 -0.57 -12.91 6.97
N TYR A 71 -1.28 -11.79 6.98
CA TYR A 71 -2.74 -11.73 7.02
C TYR A 71 -3.27 -11.10 5.74
N ALA A 72 -4.55 -11.34 5.43
CA ALA A 72 -5.23 -10.71 4.31
C ALA A 72 -6.46 -9.97 4.82
N VAL A 73 -6.67 -8.74 4.34
CA VAL A 73 -7.87 -7.96 4.67
C VAL A 73 -9.10 -8.70 4.16
N ASN A 74 -10.15 -8.73 4.97
CA ASN A 74 -11.44 -9.24 4.53
C ASN A 74 -12.09 -8.20 3.61
N GLN A 75 -12.26 -8.54 2.32
CA GLN A 75 -12.81 -7.65 1.31
C GLN A 75 -14.17 -7.05 1.70
N ALA A 76 -15.01 -7.80 2.43
CA ALA A 76 -16.31 -7.29 2.88
C ALA A 76 -16.19 -6.18 3.93
N ILE A 77 -15.08 -6.13 4.68
CA ILE A 77 -14.84 -5.17 5.76
C ILE A 77 -14.11 -3.92 5.25
N ASP A 78 -13.18 -4.08 4.30
CA ASP A 78 -12.39 -2.95 3.74
C ASP A 78 -13.30 -1.94 3.02
N LEU A 79 -14.23 -2.43 2.20
CA LEU A 79 -15.19 -1.58 1.48
C LEU A 79 -16.08 -0.77 2.44
N ALA A 80 -16.44 -1.36 3.58
CA ALA A 80 -17.26 -0.71 4.60
C ALA A 80 -16.45 0.30 5.44
N ALA A 81 -15.18 0.00 5.73
CA ALA A 81 -14.32 0.88 6.51
C ALA A 81 -13.94 2.16 5.74
N ASP A 82 -13.68 2.05 4.43
CA ASP A 82 -13.37 3.22 3.60
C ASP A 82 -14.60 4.14 3.44
N LEU A 83 -15.81 3.58 3.30
CA LEU A 83 -17.06 4.36 3.27
C LEU A 83 -17.32 5.16 4.56
N VAL A 84 -17.01 4.58 5.73
CA VAL A 84 -17.23 5.27 7.02
C VAL A 84 -16.18 6.37 7.23
N THR A 85 -14.94 6.15 6.81
CA THR A 85 -13.84 7.11 7.00
C THR A 85 -14.05 8.37 6.13
N ASP A 86 -14.53 8.21 4.90
CA ASP A 86 -14.86 9.34 4.02
C ASP A 86 -16.02 10.17 4.58
N GLN A 87 -17.06 9.54 5.12
CA GLN A 87 -18.20 10.27 5.70
C GLN A 87 -17.84 11.09 6.95
N VAL A 88 -16.89 10.61 7.78
CA VAL A 88 -16.42 11.38 8.94
C VAL A 88 -15.56 12.58 8.50
N THR A 89 -14.78 12.42 7.43
CA THR A 89 -13.89 13.47 6.92
C THR A 89 -14.67 14.62 6.27
N ASP A 90 -15.74 14.31 5.53
CA ASP A 90 -16.64 15.32 4.96
C ASP A 90 -17.39 16.12 6.05
N GLN A 91 -17.87 15.47 7.12
CA GLN A 91 -18.59 16.15 8.19
C GLN A 91 -17.70 17.07 9.04
N VAL A 92 -16.41 16.75 9.22
CA VAL A 92 -15.45 17.62 9.92
C VAL A 92 -15.10 18.85 9.07
N THR A 93 -15.06 18.70 7.75
CA THR A 93 -14.74 19.80 6.81
C THR A 93 -15.87 20.83 6.74
N ASP A 94 -17.13 20.40 6.78
CA ASP A 94 -18.32 21.25 6.73
C ASP A 94 -18.52 22.09 8.02
N GLN A 95 -18.13 21.53 9.18
CA GLN A 95 -18.16 22.21 10.48
C GLN A 95 -17.06 23.27 10.64
N ALA A 96 -15.92 23.12 9.95
CA ALA A 96 -14.79 24.05 10.03
C ALA A 96 -15.00 25.34 9.21
N GLN A 97 -15.80 25.30 8.13
CA GLN A 97 -16.12 26.50 7.33
C GLN A 97 -17.18 27.41 7.97
N SER A 98 -17.98 26.85 8.89
CA SER A 98 -19.07 27.57 9.56
C SER A 98 -18.63 28.45 10.74
N GLN A 99 -17.35 28.41 11.15
CA GLN A 99 -16.83 29.15 12.32
C GLN A 99 -15.92 30.35 12.00
N THR A 100 -15.68 30.71 10.72
CA THR A 100 -14.79 31.84 10.36
C THR A 100 -15.50 33.15 10.03
N THR A 101 -16.82 33.27 10.19
CA THR A 101 -17.56 34.51 9.87
C THR A 101 -18.27 35.11 11.10
N VAL A 102 -17.52 35.53 12.12
CA VAL A 102 -17.98 36.52 13.12
C VAL A 102 -16.79 37.19 13.80
N SER A 103 -16.07 38.05 13.07
CA SER A 103 -15.32 39.15 13.67
C SER A 103 -15.02 40.23 12.62
N GLY A 104 -16.09 40.86 12.13
CA GLY A 104 -16.02 42.11 11.40
C GLY A 104 -17.21 42.95 11.80
N GLU A 105 -17.05 43.82 12.80
CA GLU A 105 -17.56 45.20 12.87
C GLU A 105 -17.40 45.84 14.27
N ALA A 106 -17.14 47.16 14.24
CA ALA A 106 -17.10 48.16 15.32
C ALA A 106 -15.87 48.10 16.26
N VAL A 107 -15.01 49.13 16.37
CA VAL A 107 -15.24 50.56 16.68
C VAL A 107 -14.17 51.44 16.03
#